data_AF-A0A970J1V5-F1
#
_entry.id   AF-A0A970J1V5-F1
#
_cell.length_a   1.000
_cell.length_b   1.000
_cell.length_c   1.000
_cell.angle_alpha   90.00
_cell.angle_beta   90.00
_cell.angle_gamma   90.00
#
_symmetry.space_group_name_H-M   'P 1'
#
loop_
_entity.id
_entity.type
_entity.pdbx_description
1 polymer ?
#
loop_
_entity_poly.entity_id
_entity_poly.type
_entity_poly.pdbx_seq_one_letter_code
_entity_poly.pdbx_strand_id
1 'polypeptide(L)'
;MNKTYKLYPKVDREFLRTLLKIALPIMLQNLVASSLNMADTIMVGKLGEVEIAAVGIANQYFFIFSMILIGLCGGCSVFIAQYWGKKDYINIKRILGLGLISVFLISVVFMAVGFIIPNEIIALFNN
;
A
#
# COMPACT_ATOMS: atom_id res chain seq x y z
N MET A 1 -41.96 -10.22 -24.71
CA MET A 1 -41.28 -11.02 -25.74
C MET A 1 -39.83 -10.52 -25.88
N ASN A 2 -38.92 -11.31 -25.29
CA ASN A 2 -37.48 -11.48 -25.58
C ASN A 2 -36.62 -10.30 -26.08
N LYS A 3 -35.65 -9.91 -25.24
CA LYS A 3 -34.23 -9.80 -25.63
C LYS A 3 -33.37 -10.09 -24.41
N THR A 4 -32.94 -11.34 -24.30
CA THR A 4 -32.07 -11.85 -23.24
C THR A 4 -30.64 -11.35 -23.42
N TYR A 5 -30.15 -10.76 -22.34
CA TYR A 5 -28.81 -10.34 -21.98
C TYR A 5 -27.75 -11.41 -22.32
N LYS A 6 -27.02 -11.24 -23.44
CA LYS A 6 -25.75 -11.95 -23.67
C LYS A 6 -24.61 -11.03 -23.24
N LEU A 7 -24.26 -11.11 -21.96
CA LEU A 7 -23.23 -10.28 -21.33
C LEU A 7 -22.02 -11.13 -20.87
N TYR A 8 -21.57 -12.05 -21.73
CA TYR A 8 -20.29 -12.75 -21.54
C TYR A 8 -19.28 -12.19 -22.55
N PRO A 9 -18.29 -11.39 -22.13
CA PRO A 9 -17.16 -11.13 -23.00
C PRO A 9 -16.49 -12.49 -23.23
N LYS A 10 -16.54 -12.99 -24.47
CA LYS A 10 -15.65 -14.09 -24.85
C LYS A 10 -14.25 -13.65 -24.49
N VAL A 11 -13.55 -14.44 -23.68
CA VAL A 11 -12.16 -14.18 -23.29
C VAL A 11 -11.34 -14.16 -24.56
N ASP A 12 -11.10 -12.95 -25.08
CA ASP A 12 -10.41 -12.77 -26.34
C ASP A 12 -8.91 -12.90 -26.11
N ARG A 13 -8.21 -13.47 -27.10
CA ARG A 13 -6.76 -13.72 -26.97
C ARG A 13 -5.99 -12.41 -26.78
N GLU A 14 -6.51 -11.33 -27.36
CA GLU A 14 -6.00 -9.96 -27.23
C GLU A 14 -6.22 -9.37 -25.83
N PHE A 15 -7.40 -9.61 -25.24
CA PHE A 15 -7.71 -9.20 -23.87
C PHE A 15 -6.79 -9.89 -22.87
N LEU A 16 -6.61 -11.21 -23.02
CA LEU A 16 -5.76 -12.02 -22.14
C LEU A 16 -4.28 -11.61 -22.25
N ARG A 17 -3.80 -11.26 -23.45
CA ARG A 17 -2.45 -10.72 -23.67
C ARG A 17 -2.25 -9.34 -23.01
N THR A 18 -3.25 -8.46 -23.08
CA THR A 18 -3.21 -7.13 -22.45
C THR A 18 -3.25 -7.25 -20.93
N LEU A 19 -4.12 -8.10 -20.41
CA LEU A 19 -4.21 -8.41 -18.98
C LEU A 19 -2.87 -8.93 -18.45
N LEU A 20 -2.28 -9.93 -19.10
CA LEU A 20 -0.98 -10.48 -18.70
C LEU A 20 0.15 -9.44 -18.75
N LYS A 21 0.13 -8.53 -19.73
CA LYS A 21 1.14 -7.45 -19.83
C LYS A 21 1.12 -6.51 -18.63
N ILE A 22 -0.03 -6.33 -17.98
CA ILE A 22 -0.19 -5.48 -16.79
C ILE A 22 -0.07 -6.31 -15.50
N ALA A 23 -0.70 -7.48 -15.45
CA ALA A 23 -0.73 -8.33 -14.27
C ALA A 23 0.65 -8.93 -13.94
N LEU A 24 1.40 -9.39 -14.96
CA LEU A 24 2.71 -10.01 -14.76
C LEU A 24 3.71 -9.08 -14.01
N PRO A 25 3.93 -7.82 -14.42
CA PRO A 25 4.84 -6.94 -13.69
C PRO A 25 4.34 -6.62 -12.27
N ILE A 26 3.03 -6.48 -12.08
CA ILE A 26 2.44 -6.24 -10.74
C ILE A 26 2.65 -7.46 -9.83
N MET A 27 2.44 -8.67 -10.34
CA MET A 27 2.67 -9.91 -9.60
C MET A 27 4.15 -10.07 -9.22
N LEU A 28 5.06 -9.81 -10.17
CA LEU A 28 6.49 -9.85 -9.92
C LEU A 28 6.92 -8.82 -8.87
N GLN A 29 6.39 -7.60 -8.95
CA GLN A 29 6.64 -6.56 -7.94
C GLN A 29 6.22 -7.04 -6.54
N ASN A 30 5.02 -7.60 -6.41
CA ASN A 30 4.53 -8.12 -5.13
C ASN A 30 5.35 -9.31 -4.61
N LEU A 31 5.78 -10.20 -5.51
CA LEU A 31 6.63 -11.34 -5.16
C LEU A 31 7.99 -10.87 -4.63
N VAL A 32 8.61 -9.89 -5.29
CA VAL A 32 9.88 -9.29 -4.85
C VAL A 32 9.71 -8.61 -3.50
N ALA A 33 8.67 -7.78 -3.35
CA ALA A 33 8.39 -7.08 -2.08
C ALA A 33 8.17 -8.07 -0.91
N SER A 34 7.39 -9.13 -1.13
CA SER A 34 7.13 -10.14 -0.10
C SER A 34 8.39 -10.94 0.25
N SER A 35 9.20 -11.28 -0.75
CA SER A 35 10.49 -11.96 -0.57
C SER A 35 11.47 -11.13 0.25
N LEU A 36 11.54 -9.80 0.00
CA LEU A 36 12.37 -8.88 0.77
C LEU A 36 11.93 -8.82 2.24
N ASN A 37 10.63 -8.63 2.50
CA ASN A 37 10.10 -8.64 3.87
C ASN A 37 10.44 -9.94 4.62
N MET A 38 10.35 -11.09 3.94
CA MET A 38 10.74 -12.38 4.51
C MET A 38 12.24 -12.46 4.78
N ALA A 39 13.08 -12.03 3.83
CA ALA A 39 14.52 -12.02 3.99
C ALA A 39 14.98 -11.12 5.15
N ASP A 40 14.38 -9.93 5.30
CA ASP A 40 14.65 -9.01 6.40
C ASP A 40 14.30 -9.65 7.75
N THR A 41 13.13 -10.30 7.82
CA THR A 41 12.69 -11.00 9.04
C THR A 41 13.63 -12.16 9.39
N ILE A 42 14.08 -12.95 8.41
CA ILE A 42 15.04 -14.05 8.63
C ILE A 42 16.41 -13.51 9.04
N MET A 43 16.86 -12.41 8.43
CA MET A 43 18.15 -11.80 8.74
C MET A 43 18.19 -11.31 10.19
N VAL A 44 17.14 -10.62 10.64
CA VAL A 44 17.05 -10.19 12.04
C VAL A 44 16.81 -11.38 12.98
N GLY A 45 16.09 -12.40 12.53
CA GLY A 45 15.85 -13.61 13.32
C GLY A 45 17.05 -14.48 13.61
N LYS A 46 18.16 -14.29 12.88
CA LYS A 46 19.43 -14.98 13.17
C LYS A 46 20.24 -14.32 14.28
N LEU A 47 19.89 -13.11 14.70
CA LEU A 47 20.67 -12.35 15.66
C LEU A 47 20.30 -12.71 17.12
N GLY A 48 19.03 -13.04 17.40
CA GLY A 48 18.58 -13.49 18.72
C GLY A 48 17.07 -13.32 18.96
N GLU A 49 16.56 -13.90 20.05
CA GLU A 49 15.14 -13.83 20.42
C GLU A 49 14.67 -12.39 20.72
N VAL A 50 15.53 -11.59 21.36
CA VAL A 50 15.24 -10.18 21.69
C VAL A 50 15.06 -9.34 20.43
N GLU A 51 15.84 -9.61 19.39
CA GLU A 51 15.79 -8.87 18.13
C GLU A 51 14.55 -9.24 17.31
N ILE A 52 14.12 -10.51 17.34
CA ILE A 52 12.84 -10.93 16.75
C ILE A 52 11.67 -10.26 17.47
N ALA A 53 11.68 -10.22 18.81
CA ALA A 53 10.63 -9.58 19.60
C ALA A 53 10.54 -8.06 19.28
N ALA A 54 11.69 -7.39 19.16
CA ALA A 54 11.75 -5.99 18.76
C ALA A 54 11.19 -5.75 17.34
N VAL A 55 11.50 -6.64 16.38
CA VAL A 55 10.92 -6.58 15.03
C VAL A 55 9.41 -6.81 15.04
N GLY A 56 8.89 -7.67 15.92
CA GLY A 56 7.46 -7.88 16.10
C GLY A 56 6.74 -6.59 16.50
N ILE A 57 7.24 -5.90 17.53
CA ILE A 57 6.69 -4.62 17.99
C ILE A 57 6.80 -3.54 16.89
N ALA A 58 7.95 -3.47 16.21
CA ALA A 58 8.16 -2.54 15.11
C ALA A 58 7.18 -2.77 13.94
N ASN A 59 6.90 -4.03 13.60
CA ASN A 59 5.91 -4.38 12.59
C ASN A 59 4.49 -3.94 12.98
N GLN A 60 4.14 -4.05 14.27
CA GLN A 60 2.84 -3.64 14.75
C GLN A 60 2.65 -2.11 14.68
N TYR A 61 3.70 -1.36 15.02
CA TYR A 61 3.73 0.09 14.80
C TYR A 61 3.62 0.45 13.32
N PHE A 62 4.40 -0.23 12.46
CA PHE A 62 4.37 -0.03 11.02
C PHE A 62 3.01 -0.37 10.39
N PHE A 63 2.30 -1.37 10.94
CA PHE A 63 0.98 -1.75 10.47
C PHE A 63 -0.04 -0.61 10.62
N ILE A 64 -0.03 0.09 11.75
CA ILE A 64 -0.90 1.26 11.98
C ILE A 64 -0.58 2.37 10.97
N PHE A 65 0.70 2.66 10.77
CA PHE A 65 1.15 3.61 9.77
C PHE A 65 0.66 3.25 8.36
N SER A 66 0.82 1.98 7.97
CA SER A 66 0.40 1.45 6.67
C SER A 66 -1.12 1.58 6.46
N MET A 67 -1.93 1.28 7.49
CA MET A 67 -3.39 1.45 7.42
C MET A 67 -3.80 2.89 7.09
N ILE A 68 -3.16 3.88 7.72
CA ILE A 68 -3.41 5.30 7.47
C ILE A 68 -3.05 5.66 6.02
N LEU A 69 -1.89 5.21 5.55
CA LEU A 69 -1.46 5.47 4.18
C LEU A 69 -2.39 4.84 3.15
N ILE A 70 -2.82 3.60 3.36
CA ILE A 70 -3.78 2.92 2.48
C ILE A 70 -5.10 3.69 2.43
N GLY A 71 -5.61 4.14 3.59
CA GLY A 71 -6.83 4.95 3.66
C GLY A 71 -6.71 6.26 2.87
N LEU A 72 -5.60 6.98 3.04
CA LEU A 72 -5.37 8.25 2.36
C LEU A 72 -5.17 8.08 0.85
N CYS A 73 -4.34 7.13 0.43
CA CYS A 73 -4.13 6.80 -0.98
C CYS A 73 -5.42 6.31 -1.64
N GLY A 74 -6.21 5.48 -0.95
CA GLY A 74 -7.51 5.03 -1.40
C GLY A 74 -8.48 6.19 -1.63
N GLY A 75 -8.58 7.11 -0.66
CA GLY A 75 -9.39 8.33 -0.80
C GLY A 75 -8.95 9.19 -1.99
N CYS A 76 -7.65 9.42 -2.15
CA CYS A 76 -7.10 10.16 -3.30
C CYS A 76 -7.44 9.48 -4.63
N SER A 77 -7.29 8.15 -4.70
CA SER A 77 -7.60 7.35 -5.90
C SER A 77 -9.07 7.49 -6.34
N VAL A 78 -10.00 7.50 -5.38
CA VAL A 78 -11.43 7.73 -5.66
C VAL A 78 -11.66 9.08 -6.32
N PHE A 79 -11.07 10.16 -5.80
CA PHE A 79 -11.20 11.48 -6.42
C PHE A 79 -10.51 11.55 -7.79
N ILE A 80 -9.34 10.93 -7.95
CA ILE A 80 -8.64 10.87 -9.23
C ILE A 80 -9.52 10.19 -10.28
N ALA A 81 -10.17 9.07 -9.94
CA ALA A 81 -11.09 8.38 -10.84
C ALA A 81 -12.30 9.26 -11.23
N GLN A 82 -12.86 10.02 -10.29
CA GLN A 82 -13.96 10.95 -10.57
C GLN A 82 -13.54 12.08 -11.52
N TYR A 83 -12.39 12.71 -11.29
CA TYR A 83 -11.88 13.77 -12.17
C TYR A 83 -11.45 13.24 -13.54
N TRP A 84 -10.95 12.01 -13.59
CA TRP A 84 -10.64 11.33 -14.86
C TRP A 84 -11.90 11.16 -15.72
N GLY A 85 -13.02 10.76 -15.11
CA GLY A 85 -14.32 10.68 -15.79
C GLY A 85 -14.81 12.03 -16.35
N LYS A 86 -14.50 13.13 -15.65
CA LYS A 86 -14.79 14.51 -16.10
C LYS A 86 -13.75 15.09 -17.06
N LYS A 87 -12.68 14.35 -17.38
CA LYS A 87 -11.51 14.80 -18.16
C LYS A 87 -10.84 16.07 -17.60
N ASP A 88 -10.91 16.25 -16.28
CA ASP A 88 -10.33 17.41 -15.59
C ASP A 88 -8.91 17.10 -15.09
N TYR A 89 -7.95 17.20 -16.01
CA TYR A 89 -6.55 16.89 -15.74
C TYR A 89 -5.87 17.88 -14.77
N ILE A 90 -6.40 19.09 -14.64
CA ILE A 90 -5.83 20.12 -13.74
C ILE A 90 -6.08 19.70 -12.29
N ASN A 91 -7.33 19.33 -11.98
CA ASN A 91 -7.69 18.91 -10.64
C ASN A 91 -7.08 17.55 -10.27
N ILE A 92 -6.86 16.65 -11.25
CA ILE A 92 -6.08 15.41 -11.02
C ILE A 92 -4.67 15.75 -10.50
N LYS A 93 -3.95 16.66 -11.15
CA LYS A 93 -2.60 17.05 -10.72
C LYS A 93 -2.60 17.70 -9.34
N ARG A 94 -3.60 18.55 -9.05
CA ARG A 94 -3.74 19.17 -7.73
C ARG A 94 -3.95 18.14 -6.64
N ILE A 95 -4.86 17.19 -6.85
CA ILE A 95 -5.15 16.19 -5.82
C ILE A 95 -4.02 15.20 -5.63
N LEU A 96 -3.30 14.86 -6.71
CA LEU A 96 -2.07 14.08 -6.61
C LEU A 96 -1.02 14.82 -5.77
N GLY A 97 -0.82 16.12 -6.01
CA GLY A 97 0.09 16.95 -5.23
C GLY A 97 -0.31 17.03 -3.75
N LEU A 98 -1.60 17.28 -3.46
CA LEU A 98 -2.12 17.28 -2.10
C LEU A 98 -1.97 15.93 -1.42
N GLY A 99 -2.24 14.84 -2.14
CA GLY A 99 -2.06 13.47 -1.65
C GLY A 99 -0.60 13.19 -1.29
N LEU A 100 0.34 13.52 -2.18
CA LEU A 100 1.77 13.34 -1.94
C LEU A 100 2.26 14.15 -0.74
N ILE A 101 1.87 15.43 -0.64
CA ILE A 101 2.24 16.28 0.51
C ILE A 101 1.66 15.71 1.80
N SER A 102 0.40 15.23 1.77
CA SER A 102 -0.26 14.65 2.95
C SER A 102 0.43 13.36 3.40
N VAL A 103 0.75 12.45 2.47
CA VAL A 103 1.53 11.24 2.76
C VAL A 103 2.88 11.59 3.36
N PHE A 104 3.59 12.56 2.77
CA PHE A 104 4.89 12.98 3.25
C PHE A 104 4.82 13.55 4.67
N LEU A 105 3.85 14.44 4.94
CA LEU A 105 3.65 15.01 6.28
C LEU A 105 3.32 13.93 7.32
N ILE A 106 2.41 13.00 7.00
CA ILE A 106 2.08 11.89 7.90
C ILE A 106 3.31 11.02 8.16
N SER A 107 4.10 10.75 7.12
CA SER A 107 5.33 9.96 7.24
C SER A 107 6.36 10.64 8.14
N VAL A 108 6.56 11.96 8.00
CA VAL A 108 7.45 12.74 8.86
C VAL A 108 6.96 12.76 10.31
N VAL A 109 5.65 12.89 10.54
CA VAL A 109 5.06 12.84 11.88
C VAL A 109 5.29 11.46 12.53
N PHE A 110 4.99 10.37 11.81
CA PHE A 110 5.22 9.01 12.30
C PHE A 110 6.71 8.73 12.58
N MET A 111 7.60 9.24 11.73
CA MET A 111 9.05 9.15 11.95
C MET A 111 9.46 9.90 13.23
N ALA A 112 8.98 11.13 13.41
CA ALA A 112 9.29 11.95 14.58
C ALA A 112 8.79 11.32 15.88
N VAL A 113 7.55 10.80 15.89
CA VAL A 113 6.97 10.11 17.05
C VAL A 113 7.81 8.87 17.42
N GLY A 114 8.21 8.07 16.43
CA GLY A 114 9.06 6.90 16.64
C GLY A 114 10.45 7.24 17.21
N PHE A 115 11.01 8.39 16.83
CA PHE A 115 12.32 8.84 17.32
C PHE A 115 12.27 9.44 18.74
N ILE A 116 11.21 10.17 19.07
CA ILE A 116 11.12 10.91 20.34
C ILE A 116 10.68 9.99 21.48
N ILE A 117 9.78 9.03 21.20
CA ILE A 117 9.15 8.23 22.25
C ILE A 117 9.19 6.71 21.96
N PRO A 118 10.37 6.11 21.73
CA PRO A 118 10.48 4.68 21.46
C PRO A 118 10.05 3.81 22.64
N ASN A 119 10.35 4.24 23.87
CA ASN A 119 10.07 3.45 25.08
C ASN A 119 8.57 3.29 25.36
N GLU A 120 7.76 4.35 25.16
CA GLU A 120 6.30 4.27 25.35
C GLU A 120 5.64 3.40 24.26
N ILE A 121 6.13 3.49 23.01
CA ILE A 121 5.63 2.64 21.92
C ILE A 121 5.88 1.17 22.27
N ILE A 122 7.10 0.84 22.70
CA ILE A 122 7.45 -0.52 23.13
C ILE A 122 6.59 -0.95 24.32
N ALA A 123 6.40 -0.08 25.33
CA ALA A 123 5.57 -0.39 26.50
C ALA A 123 4.10 -0.64 26.14
N LEU A 124 3.55 0.08 25.15
CA LEU A 124 2.18 -0.09 24.69
C LEU A 124 1.93 -1.47 24.05
N PHE A 125 2.96 -2.07 23.45
CA PHE A 125 2.88 -3.36 22.76
C PHE A 125 3.46 -4.53 23.57
N ASN A 126 4.16 -4.28 24.68
CA ASN A 126 4.84 -5.29 25.51
C ASN A 126 4.04 -5.75 26.74
N ASN A 127 2.70 -5.70 26.69
CA ASN A 127 1.83 -6.09 27.81
C ASN A 127 1.39 -7.56 27.74
#